data_AF-A0A6H2DMR2-F1
#
_entry.id   AF-A0A6H2DMR2-F1
#
_cell.length_a   1.000
_cell.length_b   1.000
_cell.length_c   1.000
_cell.angle_alpha   90.00
_cell.angle_beta   90.00
_cell.angle_gamma   90.00
#
_symmetry.space_group_name_H-M   'P 1'
#
loop_
_entity.id
_entity.type
_entity.pdbx_description
1 polymer ?
#
loop_
_entity_poly.entity_id
_entity_poly.type
_entity_poly.pdbx_seq_one_letter_code
_entity_poly.pdbx_strand_id
1 'polypeptide(L)'
;MRVSDMGIFTCMSVLMIGPAVAQSSHSASPVQAEPQIDYSGFVKLSAELEEYRNSRLVSLSRFQQIARQSGAIILDTRSARAFAEGHIKGAINLPFSDFTEDKLASVIGEKSRPILIYCNNNFSDNRFPIALKRAPLALNIPTFINLYGYGYKNIYELDGVMSVAEPQVRWTGHRFSLVSTPNFSEDEQRAN
;
A
#
# COMPACT_ATOMS: atom_id res chain seq x y z
N MET A 1 -38.62 -44.45 -64.13
CA MET A 1 -39.23 -45.72 -63.67
C MET A 1 -38.08 -46.66 -63.27
N ARG A 2 -38.20 -47.35 -62.13
CA ARG A 2 -37.26 -48.33 -61.53
C ARG A 2 -36.04 -47.67 -60.86
N VAL A 3 -35.98 -47.54 -59.53
CA VAL A 3 -36.09 -48.50 -58.41
C VAL A 3 -35.03 -49.58 -58.46
N SER A 4 -34.28 -49.60 -57.35
CA SER A 4 -33.48 -50.69 -56.76
C SER A 4 -32.33 -51.28 -57.57
N ASP A 5 -31.15 -51.31 -56.97
CA ASP A 5 -30.69 -52.61 -56.47
C ASP A 5 -29.70 -52.48 -55.32
N MET A 6 -30.02 -53.26 -54.28
CA MET A 6 -29.36 -53.37 -52.99
C MET A 6 -28.60 -54.70 -53.02
N GLY A 7 -27.29 -54.63 -53.25
CA GLY A 7 -26.38 -55.78 -53.26
C GLY A 7 -25.52 -55.81 -52.01
N ILE A 8 -25.94 -56.63 -51.04
CA ILE A 8 -25.18 -56.99 -49.84
C ILE A 8 -24.00 -57.88 -50.28
N PHE A 9 -22.77 -57.41 -50.08
CA PHE A 9 -21.56 -58.24 -50.18
C PHE A 9 -20.95 -58.44 -48.78
N THR A 10 -20.91 -59.71 -48.41
CA THR A 10 -20.47 -60.25 -47.13
C THR A 10 -18.97 -60.03 -46.90
N CYS A 11 -18.65 -59.53 -45.71
CA CYS A 11 -17.31 -59.24 -45.20
C CYS A 11 -16.38 -60.47 -45.21
N MET A 12 -15.25 -60.37 -45.90
CA MET A 12 -14.04 -61.14 -45.59
C MET A 12 -13.08 -60.20 -44.85
N SER A 13 -13.11 -60.26 -43.53
CA SER A 13 -12.24 -59.47 -42.64
C SER A 13 -10.82 -60.04 -42.67
N VAL A 14 -9.95 -59.39 -43.45
CA VAL A 14 -8.50 -59.61 -43.42
C VAL A 14 -7.93 -58.79 -42.26
N LEU A 15 -7.46 -59.47 -41.22
CA LEU A 15 -6.81 -58.87 -40.07
C LEU A 15 -5.37 -58.49 -40.45
N MET A 16 -5.15 -57.25 -40.88
CA MET A 16 -3.82 -56.69 -41.10
C MET A 16 -3.35 -55.97 -39.84
N ILE A 17 -2.33 -56.54 -39.18
CA ILE A 17 -1.63 -55.93 -38.05
C ILE A 17 -0.68 -54.87 -38.61
N GLY A 18 -1.07 -53.60 -38.53
CA GLY A 18 -0.20 -52.46 -38.83
C GLY A 18 0.66 -52.06 -37.61
N PRO A 19 1.86 -51.48 -37.81
CA PRO A 19 2.69 -51.02 -36.71
C PRO A 19 2.03 -49.80 -36.03
N ALA A 20 1.84 -49.89 -34.72
CA ALA A 20 1.29 -48.81 -33.91
C ALA A 20 2.28 -47.63 -33.89
N VAL A 21 1.97 -46.56 -34.63
CA VAL A 21 2.65 -45.27 -34.49
C VAL A 21 2.15 -44.64 -33.19
N ALA A 22 2.97 -44.69 -32.15
CA ALA A 22 2.72 -43.98 -30.90
C ALA A 22 2.76 -42.46 -31.17
N GLN A 23 1.59 -41.84 -31.26
CA GLN A 23 1.48 -40.38 -31.26
C GLN A 23 1.79 -39.88 -29.84
N SER A 24 2.91 -39.18 -29.69
CA SER A 24 3.24 -38.45 -28.47
C SER A 24 2.34 -37.23 -28.36
N SER A 25 1.20 -37.39 -27.67
CA SER A 25 0.39 -36.27 -27.21
C SER A 25 1.22 -35.44 -26.22
N HIS A 26 1.85 -34.38 -26.72
CA HIS A 26 2.37 -33.31 -25.87
C HIS A 26 1.17 -32.53 -25.33
N SER A 27 0.60 -33.01 -24.23
CA SER A 27 -0.29 -32.20 -23.41
C SER A 27 0.55 -31.06 -22.83
N ALA A 28 0.45 -29.87 -23.43
CA ALA A 28 0.94 -28.66 -22.79
C ALA A 28 0.16 -28.49 -21.47
N SER A 29 0.83 -28.74 -20.35
CA SER A 29 0.27 -28.45 -19.03
C SER A 29 -0.06 -26.96 -18.96
N PRO A 30 -1.22 -26.56 -18.41
CA PRO A 30 -1.53 -25.15 -18.24
C PRO A 30 -0.48 -24.55 -17.28
N VAL A 31 0.19 -23.47 -17.72
CA VAL A 31 1.01 -22.65 -16.84
C VAL A 31 0.06 -22.06 -15.79
N GLN A 32 0.06 -22.60 -14.57
CA GLN A 32 -0.63 -21.97 -13.46
C GLN A 32 -0.02 -20.59 -13.25
N ALA A 33 -0.83 -19.54 -13.38
CA ALA A 33 -0.40 -18.19 -13.06
C ALA A 33 0.02 -18.13 -11.60
N GLU A 34 1.20 -17.56 -11.34
CA GLU A 34 1.72 -17.33 -9.99
C GLU A 34 0.66 -16.61 -9.12
N PRO A 35 0.54 -16.96 -7.83
CA PRO A 35 -0.45 -16.37 -6.94
C PRO A 35 -0.24 -14.85 -6.87
N GLN A 36 -1.33 -14.09 -7.10
CA GLN A 36 -1.30 -12.63 -7.09
C GLN A 36 -1.15 -12.03 -5.67
N ILE A 37 -1.21 -12.88 -4.64
CA ILE A 37 -1.03 -12.51 -3.23
C ILE A 37 0.17 -13.28 -2.70
N ASP A 38 1.24 -12.56 -2.38
CA ASP A 38 2.50 -13.14 -1.91
C ASP A 38 2.85 -12.66 -0.50
N TYR A 39 2.32 -13.37 0.50
CA TYR A 39 2.61 -13.06 1.91
C TYR A 39 4.08 -13.35 2.27
N SER A 40 4.66 -14.43 1.72
CA SER A 40 6.08 -14.76 1.92
C SER A 40 7.02 -13.67 1.42
N GLY A 41 6.76 -13.13 0.23
CA GLY A 41 7.49 -12.01 -0.34
C GLY A 41 7.33 -10.75 0.49
N PHE A 42 6.12 -10.46 0.99
CA PHE A 42 5.91 -9.36 1.92
C PHE A 42 6.75 -9.49 3.20
N VAL A 43 6.77 -10.67 3.83
CA VAL A 43 7.57 -10.92 5.04
C VAL A 43 9.07 -10.74 4.75
N LYS A 44 9.56 -11.33 3.66
CA LYS A 44 10.96 -11.22 3.23
C LYS A 44 11.36 -9.76 2.97
N LEU A 45 10.58 -9.04 2.17
CA LEU A 45 10.81 -7.62 1.86
C LEU A 45 10.84 -6.77 3.13
N SER A 46 9.88 -7.00 4.04
CA SER A 46 9.78 -6.25 5.28
C SER A 46 10.99 -6.46 6.19
N ALA A 47 11.47 -7.71 6.29
CA ALA A 47 12.65 -8.06 7.08
C ALA A 47 13.93 -7.44 6.49
N GLU A 48 14.13 -7.53 5.18
CA GLU A 48 15.32 -6.97 4.49
C GLU A 48 15.39 -5.44 4.61
N LEU A 49 14.25 -4.78 4.76
CA LEU A 49 14.13 -3.34 4.76
C LEU A 49 14.23 -2.70 6.15
N GLU A 50 14.21 -3.48 7.24
CA GLU A 50 14.19 -2.94 8.61
C GLU A 50 15.36 -1.99 8.88
N GLU A 51 16.60 -2.45 8.65
CA GLU A 51 17.80 -1.64 8.87
C GLU A 51 17.79 -0.38 7.98
N TYR A 52 17.40 -0.55 6.71
CA TYR A 52 17.27 0.56 5.79
C TYR A 52 16.27 1.59 6.32
N ARG A 53 15.05 1.19 6.66
CA ARG A 53 14.03 2.09 7.21
C ARG A 53 14.50 2.81 8.45
N ASN A 54 15.15 2.11 9.39
CA ASN A 54 15.67 2.70 10.62
C ASN A 54 16.71 3.80 10.33
N SER A 55 17.54 3.63 9.30
CA SER A 55 18.50 4.66 8.85
C SER A 55 17.84 5.89 8.20
N ARG A 56 16.54 5.80 7.88
CA ARG A 56 15.76 6.83 7.17
C ARG A 56 14.77 7.57 8.06
N LEU A 57 14.75 7.24 9.36
CA LEU A 57 14.06 8.02 10.38
C LEU A 57 14.78 9.37 10.58
N VAL A 58 14.03 10.47 10.52
CA VAL A 58 14.59 11.82 10.62
C VAL A 58 13.81 12.67 11.63
N SER A 59 14.52 13.47 12.42
CA SER A 59 13.92 14.45 13.33
C SER A 59 13.10 15.50 12.57
N LEU A 60 12.18 16.18 13.26
CA LEU A 60 11.37 17.25 12.68
C LEU A 60 12.22 18.36 12.02
N SER A 61 13.34 18.75 12.64
CA SER A 61 14.24 19.77 12.07
C SER A 61 14.89 19.30 10.77
N ARG A 62 15.35 18.04 10.71
CA ARG A 62 15.92 17.44 9.50
C ARG A 62 14.87 17.23 8.43
N PHE A 63 13.67 16.78 8.81
CA PHE A 63 12.52 16.63 7.92
C PHE A 63 12.21 17.95 7.21
N GLN A 64 12.09 19.05 7.95
CA GLN A 64 11.87 20.37 7.36
C GLN A 64 13.01 20.83 6.46
N GLN A 65 14.26 20.50 6.80
CA GLN A 65 15.42 20.85 5.99
C GLN A 65 15.36 20.15 4.63
N ILE A 66 15.06 18.85 4.60
CA ILE A 66 14.91 18.08 3.36
C ILE A 66 13.70 18.58 2.57
N ALA A 67 12.57 18.86 3.24
CA ALA A 67 11.37 19.39 2.58
C ALA A 67 11.56 20.76 1.89
N ARG A 68 12.62 21.51 2.21
CA ARG A 68 12.99 22.76 1.52
C ARG A 68 13.89 22.55 0.31
N GLN A 69 14.42 21.34 0.11
CA GLN A 69 15.25 21.03 -1.06
C GLN A 69 14.39 21.04 -2.32
N SER A 70 14.97 21.51 -3.44
CA SER A 70 14.26 21.50 -4.72
C SER A 70 13.84 20.09 -5.11
N GLY A 71 12.57 19.92 -5.46
CA GLY A 71 11.99 18.65 -5.88
C GLY A 71 11.61 17.69 -4.76
N ALA A 72 11.91 17.97 -3.49
CA ALA A 72 11.42 17.14 -2.39
C ALA A 72 9.89 17.25 -2.26
N ILE A 73 9.23 16.16 -1.86
CA ILE A 73 7.80 16.18 -1.54
C ILE A 73 7.51 15.66 -0.15
N ILE A 74 6.48 16.22 0.49
CA ILE A 74 5.87 15.64 1.67
C ILE A 74 4.63 14.87 1.21
N LEU A 75 4.57 13.57 1.49
CA LEU A 75 3.49 12.68 1.11
C LEU A 75 2.68 12.30 2.35
N ASP A 76 1.40 12.66 2.34
CA ASP A 76 0.43 12.23 3.34
C ASP A 76 -0.42 11.10 2.75
N THR A 77 -0.30 9.90 3.32
CA THR A 77 -1.02 8.71 2.84
C THR A 77 -2.28 8.38 3.61
N ARG A 78 -2.71 9.28 4.50
CA ARG A 78 -4.00 9.17 5.18
C ARG A 78 -5.15 9.38 4.19
N SER A 79 -6.37 9.11 4.64
CA SER A 79 -7.55 9.31 3.80
C SER A 79 -7.67 10.78 3.35
N ALA A 80 -8.24 11.00 2.16
CA ALA A 80 -8.49 12.34 1.63
C ALA A 80 -9.31 13.21 2.59
N ARG A 81 -10.26 12.60 3.30
CA ARG A 81 -11.03 13.27 4.36
C ARG A 81 -10.13 13.76 5.50
N ALA A 82 -9.24 12.91 6.03
CA ALA A 82 -8.35 13.31 7.11
C ALA A 82 -7.38 14.42 6.66
N PHE A 83 -6.86 14.30 5.44
CA PHE A 83 -5.99 15.33 4.85
C PHE A 83 -6.71 16.67 4.71
N ALA A 84 -7.92 16.69 4.15
CA ALA A 84 -8.69 17.92 3.95
C ALA A 84 -8.95 18.69 5.26
N GLU A 85 -9.11 17.98 6.36
CA GLU A 85 -9.36 18.54 7.69
C GLU A 85 -8.09 19.09 8.35
N GLY A 86 -6.93 18.49 8.07
CA GLY A 86 -5.65 19.07 8.42
C GLY A 86 -4.46 18.18 8.12
N HIS A 87 -3.33 18.81 7.80
CA HIS A 87 -2.09 18.18 7.37
C HIS A 87 -0.89 19.11 7.53
N ILE A 88 0.33 18.59 7.35
CA ILE A 88 1.55 19.41 7.28
C ILE A 88 1.49 20.29 6.02
N LYS A 89 1.68 21.60 6.15
CA LYS A 89 1.62 22.54 5.02
C LYS A 89 2.58 22.14 3.89
N GLY A 90 2.04 22.06 2.67
CA GLY A 90 2.79 21.69 1.47
C GLY A 90 2.84 20.19 1.21
N ALA A 91 2.21 19.37 2.05
CA ALA A 91 2.01 17.96 1.76
C ALA A 91 1.07 17.75 0.58
N ILE A 92 1.29 16.67 -0.16
CA ILE A 92 0.42 16.15 -1.21
C ILE A 92 -0.25 14.89 -0.66
N ASN A 93 -1.55 14.71 -0.93
CA ASN A 93 -2.29 13.54 -0.50
C ASN A 93 -2.36 12.47 -1.59
N LEU A 94 -1.97 11.25 -1.25
CA LEU A 94 -2.30 10.04 -1.98
C LEU A 94 -2.65 8.96 -0.96
N PRO A 95 -3.94 8.67 -0.72
CA PRO A 95 -4.33 7.67 0.26
C PRO A 95 -3.63 6.33 0.01
N PHE A 96 -3.18 5.66 1.07
CA PHE A 96 -2.47 4.40 0.95
C PHE A 96 -3.26 3.32 0.18
N SER A 97 -4.59 3.32 0.31
CA SER A 97 -5.49 2.43 -0.42
C SER A 97 -5.48 2.64 -1.94
N ASP A 98 -4.96 3.76 -2.41
CA ASP A 98 -4.88 4.13 -3.81
C ASP A 98 -3.50 3.86 -4.43
N PHE A 99 -2.58 3.22 -3.71
CA PHE A 99 -1.25 2.95 -4.24
C PHE A 99 -1.30 1.96 -5.42
N THR A 100 -0.95 2.47 -6.61
CA THR A 100 -0.65 1.69 -7.81
C THR A 100 0.58 2.29 -8.49
N GLU A 101 1.25 1.54 -9.36
CA GLU A 101 2.42 2.03 -10.12
C GLU A 101 2.09 3.36 -10.82
N ASP A 102 0.99 3.41 -11.57
CA ASP A 102 0.59 4.61 -12.33
C ASP A 102 0.24 5.81 -11.45
N LYS A 103 -0.50 5.60 -10.35
CA LYS A 103 -0.87 6.69 -9.44
C LYS A 103 0.37 7.24 -8.71
N LEU A 104 1.28 6.34 -8.30
CA LEU A 104 2.55 6.74 -7.71
C LEU A 104 3.41 7.48 -8.73
N ALA A 105 3.51 7.02 -9.98
CA ALA A 105 4.24 7.72 -11.03
C ALA A 105 3.64 9.11 -11.32
N SER A 106 2.31 9.22 -11.35
CA SER A 106 1.63 10.50 -11.57
C SER A 106 1.84 11.50 -10.43
N VAL A 107 1.85 11.05 -9.17
CA VAL A 107 1.98 11.93 -7.99
C VAL A 107 3.46 12.18 -7.66
N ILE A 108 4.26 11.12 -7.68
CA ILE A 108 5.66 11.11 -7.26
C ILE A 108 6.63 11.43 -8.41
N GLY A 109 6.31 11.06 -9.64
CA GLY A 109 7.24 11.19 -10.76
C GLY A 109 8.49 10.34 -10.55
N GLU A 110 9.66 10.95 -10.71
CA GLU A 110 10.96 10.30 -10.67
C GLU A 110 11.22 9.51 -9.38
N LYS A 111 11.67 8.26 -9.52
CA LYS A 111 11.92 7.33 -8.39
C LYS A 111 13.03 7.80 -7.43
N SER A 112 13.93 8.66 -7.90
CA SER A 112 15.04 9.22 -7.12
C SER A 112 14.63 10.44 -6.27
N ARG A 113 13.42 10.97 -6.48
CA ARG A 113 12.91 12.15 -5.79
C ARG A 113 12.86 11.93 -4.28
N PRO A 114 13.31 12.89 -3.44
CA PRO A 114 13.16 12.79 -2.00
C PRO A 114 11.67 12.77 -1.61
N ILE A 115 11.24 11.75 -0.89
CA ILE A 115 9.86 11.59 -0.41
C ILE A 115 9.88 11.59 1.11
N LEU A 116 9.21 12.55 1.72
CA LEU A 116 9.06 12.64 3.16
C LEU A 116 7.67 12.13 3.55
N ILE A 117 7.59 11.16 4.46
CA ILE A 117 6.31 10.60 4.95
C ILE A 117 6.11 10.87 6.44
N TYR A 118 4.84 10.98 6.82
CA TYR A 118 4.40 11.09 8.21
C TYR A 118 2.99 10.49 8.35
N CYS A 119 2.57 10.13 9.56
CA CYS A 119 1.22 9.62 9.81
C CYS A 119 0.62 10.11 11.13
N ASN A 120 -0.56 9.60 11.48
CA ASN A 120 -1.24 9.94 12.73
C ASN A 120 -0.37 9.66 13.96
N ASN A 121 0.37 8.55 13.97
CA ASN A 121 1.20 8.14 15.09
C ASN A 121 2.39 9.07 15.37
N ASN A 122 2.70 10.02 14.47
CA ASN A 122 3.65 11.08 14.76
C ASN A 122 3.06 12.22 15.61
N PHE A 123 1.76 12.20 15.93
CA PHE A 123 1.14 13.28 16.70
C PHE A 123 0.44 12.80 17.97
N SER A 124 0.58 13.55 19.06
CA SER A 124 0.02 13.19 20.37
C SER A 124 -1.48 13.48 20.51
N ASP A 125 -2.08 14.25 19.60
CA ASP A 125 -3.43 14.78 19.72
C ASP A 125 -4.55 13.71 19.74
N ASN A 126 -4.29 12.52 19.18
CA ASN A 126 -5.14 11.32 19.20
C ASN A 126 -6.65 11.56 19.03
N ARG A 127 -7.03 12.33 18.02
CA ARG A 127 -8.42 12.62 17.68
C ARG A 127 -8.50 12.97 16.22
N PHE A 128 -9.66 12.76 15.58
CA PHE A 128 -9.83 13.09 14.17
C PHE A 128 -9.37 14.53 13.85
N PRO A 129 -8.56 14.77 12.79
CA PRO A 129 -8.16 13.83 11.72
C PRO A 129 -6.96 12.90 12.02
N ILE A 130 -6.48 12.88 13.25
CA ILE A 130 -5.26 12.19 13.72
C ILE A 130 -5.59 11.09 14.76
N ALA A 131 -6.49 10.17 14.41
CA ALA A 131 -6.75 9.01 15.27
C ALA A 131 -5.55 8.05 15.26
N LEU A 132 -4.96 7.75 16.42
CA LEU A 132 -3.79 6.88 16.49
C LEU A 132 -4.16 5.43 16.14
N LYS A 133 -3.22 4.74 15.50
CA LYS A 133 -3.27 3.29 15.30
C LYS A 133 -2.43 2.60 16.38
N ARG A 134 -2.65 1.31 16.60
CA ARG A 134 -1.71 0.49 17.42
C ARG A 134 -0.31 0.63 16.82
N ALA A 135 0.72 0.74 17.65
CA ALA A 135 2.08 1.04 17.17
C ALA A 135 2.57 0.12 16.02
N PRO A 136 2.36 -1.21 16.05
CA PRO A 136 2.77 -2.09 14.93
C PRO A 136 1.97 -1.88 13.64
N LEU A 137 0.85 -1.16 13.70
CA LEU A 137 -0.08 -0.88 12.61
C LEU A 137 -0.05 0.60 12.19
N ALA A 138 0.94 1.37 12.68
CA ALA A 138 1.12 2.76 12.29
C ALA A 138 1.28 2.86 10.76
N LEU A 139 0.53 3.77 10.13
CA LEU A 139 0.38 3.82 8.68
C LEU A 139 1.70 4.06 7.92
N ASN A 140 2.68 4.71 8.55
CA ASN A 140 3.99 4.91 7.92
C ASN A 140 4.72 3.60 7.62
N ILE A 141 4.57 2.56 8.45
CA ILE A 141 5.26 1.29 8.26
C ILE A 141 4.89 0.65 6.91
N PRO A 142 3.60 0.35 6.62
CA PRO A 142 3.22 -0.19 5.32
C PRO A 142 3.43 0.82 4.19
N THR A 143 3.30 2.13 4.45
CA THR A 143 3.59 3.17 3.43
C THR A 143 5.05 3.08 2.96
N PHE A 144 6.01 3.02 3.89
CA PHE A 144 7.42 2.93 3.58
C PHE A 144 7.74 1.67 2.78
N ILE A 145 7.26 0.51 3.26
CA ILE A 145 7.49 -0.79 2.60
C ILE A 145 6.96 -0.76 1.17
N ASN A 146 5.76 -0.22 0.95
CA ASN A 146 5.15 -0.18 -0.38
C ASN A 146 5.89 0.80 -1.31
N LEU A 147 6.21 2.02 -0.86
CA LEU A 147 7.00 2.96 -1.66
C LEU A 147 8.32 2.33 -2.12
N TYR A 148 9.03 1.66 -1.20
CA TYR A 148 10.27 0.98 -1.53
C TYR A 148 10.06 -0.19 -2.49
N GLY A 149 9.03 -1.00 -2.27
CA GLY A 149 8.66 -2.12 -3.15
C GLY A 149 8.34 -1.68 -4.58
N TYR A 150 7.69 -0.53 -4.75
CA TYR A 150 7.48 0.13 -6.04
C TYR A 150 8.73 0.86 -6.57
N GLY A 151 9.89 0.72 -5.93
CA GLY A 151 11.16 1.26 -6.38
C GLY A 151 11.46 2.71 -5.97
N TYR A 152 10.59 3.37 -5.20
CA TYR A 152 10.88 4.68 -4.63
C TYR A 152 11.78 4.53 -3.41
N LYS A 153 13.09 4.64 -3.60
CA LYS A 153 14.05 4.34 -2.51
C LYS A 153 14.42 5.56 -1.68
N ASN A 154 14.33 6.78 -2.21
CA ASN A 154 14.74 7.99 -1.49
C ASN A 154 13.68 8.50 -0.48
N ILE A 155 13.25 7.63 0.45
CA ILE A 155 12.19 7.88 1.43
C ILE A 155 12.80 8.38 2.73
N TYR A 156 12.19 9.36 3.39
CA TYR A 156 12.51 9.80 4.74
C TYR A 156 11.24 9.76 5.58
N GLU A 157 11.30 9.15 6.75
CA GLU A 157 10.16 9.04 7.65
C GLU A 157 10.35 9.95 8.86
N LEU A 158 9.31 10.72 9.19
CA LEU A 158 9.32 11.57 10.39
C LEU A 158 9.41 10.70 11.65
N ASP A 159 10.42 10.95 12.47
CA ASP A 159 10.62 10.31 13.76
C ASP A 159 10.02 11.12 14.92
N GLY A 160 9.63 10.42 15.99
CA GLY A 160 9.10 10.99 17.21
C GLY A 160 7.61 11.29 17.20
N VAL A 161 7.17 11.89 18.32
CA VAL A 161 5.78 12.29 18.59
C VAL A 161 5.77 13.77 18.99
N MET A 162 4.90 14.56 18.37
CA MET A 162 4.79 16.02 18.56
C MET A 162 3.33 16.46 18.60
N SER A 163 3.02 17.67 19.07
CA SER A 163 1.66 18.21 18.92
C SER A 163 1.51 18.97 17.61
N VAL A 164 0.34 18.89 16.95
CA VAL A 164 0.06 19.75 15.79
C VAL A 164 0.00 21.25 16.11
N ALA A 165 -0.11 21.60 17.40
CA ALA A 165 -0.03 22.98 17.87
C ALA A 165 1.40 23.55 17.78
N GLU A 166 2.43 22.69 17.71
CA GLU A 166 3.81 23.13 17.60
C GLU A 166 4.05 23.88 16.28
N PRO A 167 4.53 25.14 16.31
CA PRO A 167 4.71 25.94 15.10
C PRO A 167 5.62 25.29 14.07
N GLN A 168 6.61 24.52 14.53
CA GLN A 168 7.54 23.78 13.68
C GLN A 168 6.85 22.66 12.88
N VAL A 169 5.74 22.07 13.35
CA VAL A 169 5.00 21.08 12.55
C VAL A 169 4.44 21.72 11.28
N ARG A 170 4.20 23.05 11.29
CA ARG A 170 3.59 23.79 10.18
C ARG A 170 2.25 23.19 9.76
N TRP A 171 1.45 22.74 10.74
CA TRP A 171 0.12 22.20 10.50
C TRP A 171 -0.82 23.27 9.93
N THR A 172 -1.60 22.88 8.92
CA THR A 172 -2.67 23.66 8.30
C THR A 172 -3.98 22.87 8.32
N GLY A 173 -5.12 23.58 8.34
CA GLY A 173 -6.44 23.01 8.57
C GLY A 173 -6.97 23.28 9.98
N HIS A 174 -7.98 22.52 10.41
CA HIS A 174 -8.55 22.62 11.74
C HIS A 174 -7.49 22.30 12.80
N ARG A 175 -7.20 23.29 13.64
CA ARG A 175 -6.44 23.11 14.87
C ARG A 175 -7.39 22.81 16.00
N PHE A 176 -7.02 21.87 16.86
CA PHE A 176 -7.75 21.64 18.09
C PHE A 176 -7.67 22.89 18.93
N SER A 177 -8.82 23.53 19.18
CA SER A 177 -8.90 24.56 20.20
C SER A 177 -8.57 23.88 21.54
N LEU A 178 -7.59 24.43 22.27
CA LEU A 178 -7.34 24.07 23.66
C LEU A 178 -8.51 24.59 24.52
N VAL A 179 -9.71 24.03 24.34
CA VAL A 179 -10.77 24.21 25.33
C VAL A 179 -10.50 23.15 26.39
N SER A 180 -10.01 23.62 27.54
CA SER A 180 -9.99 22.91 28.80
C SER A 180 -11.24 22.06 28.94
N THR A 181 -11.05 20.76 29.16
CA THR A 181 -12.11 19.84 29.54
C THR A 181 -13.03 20.49 30.57
N PRO A 182 -14.36 20.51 30.37
CA PRO A 182 -15.25 20.77 31.50
C PRO A 182 -14.96 19.66 32.51
N ASN A 183 -14.67 20.04 33.76
CA ASN A 183 -14.70 19.11 34.87
C ASN A 183 -16.05 18.39 34.82
N PHE A 184 -16.04 17.08 34.63
CA PHE A 184 -17.16 16.25 35.06
C PHE A 184 -17.10 16.25 36.60
N SER A 185 -17.65 17.29 37.20
CA SER A 185 -17.87 17.37 38.63
C SER A 185 -19.01 16.40 38.99
N GLU A 186 -18.65 15.36 39.74
CA GLU A 186 -19.33 14.79 40.91
C GLU A 186 -20.83 14.40 40.87
N ASP A 187 -21.59 14.66 39.81
CA ASP A 187 -23.04 14.41 39.78
C ASP A 187 -23.42 12.97 39.38
N GLU A 188 -22.48 12.14 38.93
CA GLU A 188 -22.74 10.75 38.51
C GLU A 188 -22.45 9.70 39.61
N GLN A 189 -22.24 10.13 40.86
CA GLN A 189 -22.11 9.23 42.03
C GLN A 189 -23.39 9.15 42.89
N ARG A 190 -24.52 9.70 42.43
CA ARG A 190 -25.82 9.63 43.15
C ARG A 190 -26.88 8.73 42.49
N ALA A 191 -26.50 7.87 41.55
CA ALA A 191 -27.47 7.03 40.82
C ALA A 191 -27.14 5.53 40.78
N ASN A 192 -26.49 4.98 41.81
CA ASN A 192 -26.49 3.52 42.06
C ASN A 192 -26.46 3.21 43.56
#